data_AF-A0A1W1UDS2-F1
#
_entry.id   AF-A0A1W1UDS2-F1
#
_cell.length_a   1.000
_cell.length_b   1.000
_cell.length_c   1.000
_cell.angle_alpha   90.00
_cell.angle_beta   90.00
_cell.angle_gamma   90.00
#
_symmetry.space_group_name_H-M   'P 1'
#
loop_
_entity.id
_entity.type
_entity.pdbx_description
1 polymer ?
#
loop_
_entity_poly.entity_id
_entity_poly.type
_entity_poly.pdbx_seq_one_letter_code
_entity_poly.pdbx_strand_id
1 'polypeptide(L)'
;MKDKGWILSLLFIFLLSILIIINISIKSDDTPNKITLNGNWLYSVNDSPDFMITDYEDSTWKEAPFIYTDVIVKKEQEKVNKVIWFRKKIFIPKELKEEDLMLYVQRMANYHSVYFNGNLIGKTIADTHNLFSNWNKKIGYFIPKKLIVYGQENIIAIRTHSTYEYGP
;
A
#
# COMPACT_ATOMS: atom_id res chain seq x y z
N MET A 1 -10.22 52.07 43.05
CA MET A 1 -10.24 50.73 42.42
C MET A 1 -9.39 50.79 41.16
N LYS A 2 -8.24 50.10 41.10
CA LYS A 2 -7.39 50.09 39.90
C LYS A 2 -8.05 49.24 38.82
N ASP A 3 -8.16 49.79 37.62
CA ASP A 3 -8.73 49.15 36.44
C ASP A 3 -7.97 47.85 36.12
N LYS A 4 -8.68 46.72 36.16
CA LYS A 4 -8.14 45.38 35.88
C LYS A 4 -8.37 44.95 34.43
N GLY A 5 -8.85 45.85 33.55
CA GLY A 5 -9.14 45.55 32.14
C GLY A 5 -7.93 45.01 31.36
N TRP A 6 -6.71 45.37 31.77
CA TRP A 6 -5.48 44.86 31.18
C TRP A 6 -5.27 43.35 31.41
N ILE A 7 -5.74 42.80 32.55
CA ILE A 7 -5.64 41.37 32.88
C ILE A 7 -6.55 40.55 31.97
N LEU A 8 -7.78 41.03 31.73
CA LEU A 8 -8.73 40.41 30.80
C LEU A 8 -8.21 40.42 29.36
N SER A 9 -7.55 41.51 28.96
CA SER A 9 -6.94 41.65 27.63
C SER A 9 -5.78 40.66 27.44
N LEU A 10 -4.90 40.51 28.45
CA LEU A 10 -3.81 39.53 28.41
C LEU A 10 -4.31 38.09 28.36
N LEU A 11 -5.36 37.77 29.12
CA LEU A 11 -5.95 36.44 29.14
C LEU A 11 -6.60 36.09 27.80
N PHE A 12 -7.23 37.08 27.15
CA PHE A 12 -7.80 36.91 25.82
C PHE A 12 -6.74 36.69 24.73
N ILE A 13 -5.64 37.45 24.75
CA ILE A 13 -4.51 37.26 23.83
C ILE A 13 -3.87 35.88 24.02
N PHE A 14 -3.73 35.42 25.26
CA PHE A 14 -3.20 34.09 25.58
C PHE A 14 -4.13 32.96 25.10
N LEU A 15 -5.45 33.12 25.22
CA LEU A 15 -6.41 32.16 24.67
C LEU A 15 -6.39 32.15 23.13
N LEU A 16 -6.25 33.31 22.49
CA LEU A 16 -6.11 33.41 21.04
C LEU A 16 -4.84 32.72 20.53
N SER A 17 -3.70 32.89 21.23
CA SER A 17 -2.45 32.26 20.84
C SER A 17 -2.49 30.74 20.99
N ILE A 18 -3.15 30.22 22.04
CA ILE A 18 -3.41 28.78 22.20
C ILE A 18 -4.26 28.24 21.04
N LEU A 19 -5.33 28.95 20.66
CA LEU A 19 -6.17 28.57 19.51
C LEU A 19 -5.38 28.54 18.19
N ILE A 20 -4.45 29.48 17.98
CA ILE A 20 -3.59 29.50 16.80
C ILE A 20 -2.61 28.31 16.82
N ILE A 21 -2.00 28.00 17.96
CA ILE A 21 -1.05 26.88 18.09
C ILE A 21 -1.75 25.52 17.85
N ILE A 22 -2.97 25.34 18.37
CA ILE A 22 -3.76 24.11 18.15
C ILE A 22 -4.07 23.92 16.66
N ASN A 23 -4.43 24.99 15.94
CA ASN A 23 -4.69 24.90 14.50
C ASN A 23 -3.43 24.58 13.67
N ILE A 24 -2.25 25.02 14.11
CA ILE A 24 -0.98 24.69 13.46
C ILE A 24 -0.66 23.19 13.64
N SER A 25 -0.91 22.63 14.82
CA SER A 25 -0.58 21.22 15.12
C SER A 25 -1.53 20.20 14.47
N ILE A 26 -2.76 20.60 14.11
CA ILE A 26 -3.74 19.71 13.45
C ILE A 26 -3.46 19.56 11.94
N LYS A 27 -2.58 20.41 11.37
CA LYS A 27 -2.24 20.36 9.95
C LYS A 27 -0.95 19.56 9.73
N SER A 28 -1.14 18.31 9.26
CA SER A 28 -0.22 17.39 8.58
C SER A 28 0.20 16.12 9.36
N ASP A 29 -0.57 15.04 9.15
CA ASP A 29 -0.04 13.67 9.07
C ASP A 29 0.44 13.43 7.62
N ASP A 30 1.13 14.42 7.05
CA ASP A 30 1.63 14.40 5.69
C ASP A 30 3.11 14.05 5.80
N THR A 31 3.41 12.78 6.09
CA THR A 31 4.80 12.31 6.05
C THR A 31 5.28 12.47 4.61
N PRO A 32 6.23 13.39 4.30
CA PRO A 32 6.62 13.68 2.92
C PRO A 32 7.33 12.49 2.22
N ASN A 33 7.58 11.41 2.96
CA ASN A 33 8.37 10.26 2.53
C ASN A 33 7.53 8.98 2.29
N LYS A 34 6.19 9.10 2.14
CA LYS A 34 5.33 7.93 1.94
C LYS A 34 4.40 8.08 0.73
N ILE A 35 4.54 7.15 -0.22
CA ILE A 35 3.55 6.95 -1.29
C ILE A 35 2.50 5.95 -0.77
N THR A 36 1.25 6.40 -0.68
CA THR A 36 0.15 5.57 -0.18
C THR A 36 -0.45 4.71 -1.30
N LEU A 37 -0.57 3.40 -1.05
CA LEU A 37 -1.07 2.40 -2.02
C LEU A 37 -2.56 2.09 -1.86
N ASN A 38 -3.29 2.93 -1.12
CA ASN A 38 -4.71 2.75 -0.82
C ASN A 38 -5.58 2.88 -2.09
N GLY A 39 -6.85 2.51 -1.94
CA GLY A 39 -7.83 2.52 -3.03
C GLY A 39 -7.73 1.28 -3.91
N ASN A 40 -8.40 1.35 -5.07
CA ASN A 40 -8.59 0.20 -5.92
C ASN A 40 -7.31 -0.23 -6.64
N TRP A 41 -7.13 -1.53 -6.74
CA TRP A 41 -6.15 -2.21 -7.58
C TRP A 41 -6.90 -2.91 -8.71
N LEU A 42 -6.28 -2.97 -9.88
CA LEU A 42 -6.76 -3.84 -10.93
C LEU A 42 -6.41 -5.27 -10.55
N TYR A 43 -7.32 -6.21 -10.76
CA TYR A 43 -7.07 -7.63 -10.52
C TYR A 43 -7.58 -8.53 -11.65
N SER A 44 -6.92 -9.68 -11.78
CA SER A 44 -7.27 -10.76 -12.71
C SER A 44 -7.06 -12.12 -12.05
N VAL A 45 -7.99 -13.04 -12.29
CA VAL A 45 -7.92 -14.44 -11.83
C VAL A 45 -7.31 -15.38 -12.88
N ASN A 46 -6.94 -14.84 -14.04
CA ASN A 46 -6.15 -15.57 -15.02
C ASN A 46 -4.67 -15.56 -14.60
N ASP A 47 -3.88 -16.47 -15.13
CA ASP A 47 -2.44 -16.52 -14.89
C ASP A 47 -1.68 -16.47 -16.21
N SER A 48 -1.00 -15.35 -16.45
CA SER A 48 -0.10 -15.18 -17.60
C SER A 48 1.17 -14.47 -17.14
N PRO A 49 2.36 -14.89 -17.64
CA PRO A 49 3.60 -14.17 -17.36
C PRO A 49 3.57 -12.72 -17.88
N ASP A 50 2.77 -12.41 -18.91
CA ASP A 50 2.68 -11.07 -19.49
C ASP A 50 2.14 -10.04 -18.49
N PHE A 51 1.44 -10.49 -17.45
CA PHE A 51 0.83 -9.62 -16.44
C PHE A 51 1.85 -8.89 -15.56
N MET A 52 3.14 -9.25 -15.62
CA MET A 52 4.21 -8.49 -14.98
C MET A 52 4.68 -7.30 -15.83
N ILE A 53 4.47 -7.34 -17.14
CA ILE A 53 5.05 -6.40 -18.11
C ILE A 53 4.51 -4.98 -17.88
N THR A 54 5.38 -3.98 -17.98
CA THR A 54 5.05 -2.58 -17.66
C THR A 54 3.91 -2.04 -18.53
N ASP A 55 3.95 -2.27 -19.84
CA ASP A 55 2.98 -1.78 -20.84
C ASP A 55 1.86 -2.79 -21.17
N TYR A 56 1.68 -3.82 -20.33
CA TYR A 56 0.55 -4.73 -20.47
C TYR A 56 -0.79 -3.99 -20.34
N GLU A 57 -1.69 -4.23 -21.31
CA GLU A 57 -3.01 -3.62 -21.36
C GLU A 57 -3.97 -4.32 -20.38
N ASP A 58 -4.21 -3.68 -19.24
CA ASP A 58 -5.04 -4.17 -18.14
C ASP A 58 -6.42 -3.50 -18.05
N SER A 59 -6.85 -2.75 -19.08
CA SER A 59 -8.16 -2.05 -19.08
C SER A 59 -9.38 -2.95 -18.94
N THR A 60 -9.26 -4.24 -19.22
CA THR A 60 -10.33 -5.23 -19.06
C THR A 60 -10.40 -5.82 -17.65
N TRP A 61 -9.41 -5.51 -16.80
CA TRP A 61 -9.35 -6.05 -15.44
C TRP A 61 -10.39 -5.38 -14.55
N LYS A 62 -10.78 -6.10 -13.50
CA LYS A 62 -11.73 -5.58 -12.52
C LYS A 62 -10.98 -4.78 -11.46
N GLU A 63 -11.67 -3.83 -10.85
CA GLU A 63 -11.15 -3.10 -9.71
C GLU A 63 -11.64 -3.71 -8.40
N ALA A 64 -10.76 -3.78 -7.40
CA ALA A 64 -11.09 -4.13 -6.02
C ALA A 64 -10.15 -3.40 -5.04
N PRO A 65 -10.56 -3.14 -3.79
CA PRO A 65 -9.64 -2.70 -2.77
C PRO A 65 -8.49 -3.71 -2.61
N PHE A 66 -7.28 -3.21 -2.32
CA PHE A 66 -6.14 -4.08 -2.04
C PHE A 66 -6.42 -4.88 -0.77
N ILE A 67 -6.44 -6.22 -0.90
CA ILE A 67 -6.76 -7.21 0.15
C ILE A 67 -8.27 -7.50 0.26
N TYR A 68 -8.58 -8.79 0.42
CA TYR A 68 -9.90 -9.30 0.76
C TYR A 68 -10.38 -8.70 2.09
N THR A 69 -11.21 -7.67 1.99
CA THR A 69 -12.01 -7.16 3.10
C THR A 69 -13.31 -7.98 3.16
N ASP A 70 -13.53 -8.64 4.30
CA ASP A 70 -14.84 -9.10 4.76
C ASP A 70 -15.56 -10.22 3.98
N VAL A 71 -14.88 -11.33 3.67
CA VAL A 71 -15.56 -12.52 3.14
C VAL A 71 -15.58 -13.66 4.18
N ILE A 72 -16.78 -13.98 4.70
CA ILE A 72 -17.04 -15.22 5.41
C ILE A 72 -17.41 -16.28 4.36
N VAL A 73 -16.48 -17.18 4.07
CA VAL A 73 -16.69 -18.28 3.09
C VAL A 73 -17.13 -19.55 3.82
N LYS A 74 -18.02 -20.36 3.23
CA LYS A 74 -18.36 -21.68 3.77
C LYS A 74 -17.13 -22.60 3.73
N LYS A 75 -16.93 -23.35 4.82
CA LYS A 75 -15.81 -24.27 5.07
C LYS A 75 -15.54 -25.30 3.95
N GLU A 76 -16.52 -25.59 3.11
CA GLU A 76 -16.44 -26.65 2.08
C GLU A 76 -15.73 -26.23 0.79
N GLN A 77 -15.38 -24.95 0.61
CA GLN A 77 -14.64 -24.47 -0.56
C GLN A 77 -13.10 -24.39 -0.32
N GLU A 78 -12.62 -25.12 0.69
CA GLU A 78 -11.31 -24.96 1.32
C GLU A 78 -10.07 -25.19 0.45
N LYS A 79 -10.19 -25.75 -0.76
CA LYS A 79 -9.04 -26.05 -1.63
C LYS A 79 -9.29 -25.66 -3.07
N VAL A 80 -8.93 -24.41 -3.39
CA VAL A 80 -8.75 -24.00 -4.78
C VAL A 80 -7.35 -23.42 -4.90
N ASN A 81 -6.52 -24.01 -5.78
CA ASN A 81 -5.29 -23.38 -6.23
C ASN A 81 -5.68 -22.18 -7.09
N LYS A 82 -5.77 -21.00 -6.47
CA LYS A 82 -6.12 -19.75 -7.16
C LYS A 82 -4.89 -18.90 -7.30
N VAL A 83 -4.65 -18.47 -8.54
CA VAL A 83 -3.73 -17.38 -8.82
C VAL A 83 -4.54 -16.12 -9.01
N ILE A 84 -4.15 -15.05 -8.31
CA ILE A 84 -4.69 -13.72 -8.55
C ILE A 84 -3.54 -12.79 -8.82
N TRP A 85 -3.65 -12.03 -9.89
CA TRP A 85 -2.75 -10.93 -10.18
C TRP A 85 -3.38 -9.62 -9.76
N PHE A 86 -2.58 -8.76 -9.15
CA PHE A 86 -2.93 -7.38 -8.84
C PHE A 86 -1.97 -6.44 -9.57
N ARG A 87 -2.49 -5.36 -10.14
CA ARG A 87 -1.70 -4.30 -10.79
C ARG A 87 -2.11 -2.92 -10.25
N LYS A 88 -1.11 -2.06 -10.04
CA LYS A 88 -1.29 -0.68 -9.59
C LYS A 88 -0.29 0.24 -10.28
N LYS A 89 -0.81 1.31 -10.86
CA LYS A 89 -0.02 2.46 -11.31
C LYS A 89 0.26 3.37 -10.11
N ILE A 90 1.51 3.77 -9.95
CA ILE A 90 1.92 4.74 -8.94
C ILE A 90 2.81 5.80 -9.56
N PHE A 91 2.63 7.05 -9.17
CA PHE A 91 3.55 8.12 -9.56
C PHE A 91 4.67 8.23 -8.52
N ILE A 92 5.92 8.25 -8.97
CA ILE A 92 7.08 8.46 -8.08
C ILE A 92 7.69 9.82 -8.41
N PRO A 93 7.58 10.83 -7.52
CA PRO A 93 8.14 12.16 -7.75
C PRO A 93 9.67 12.16 -7.90
N LYS A 94 10.23 13.17 -8.60
CA LYS A 94 11.69 13.27 -8.84
C LYS A 94 12.48 13.55 -7.57
N GLU A 95 11.82 14.11 -6.58
CA GLU A 95 12.35 14.48 -5.27
C GLU A 95 12.81 13.25 -4.47
N LEU A 96 12.25 12.07 -4.76
CA LEU A 96 12.61 10.80 -4.11
C LEU A 96 13.82 10.10 -4.73
N LYS A 97 14.56 10.73 -5.65
CA LYS A 97 15.66 10.09 -6.38
C LYS A 97 16.82 9.65 -5.49
N GLU A 98 17.11 10.43 -4.45
CA GLU A 98 18.17 10.11 -3.50
C GLU A 98 17.70 9.16 -2.38
N GLU A 99 16.39 8.94 -2.27
CA GLU A 99 15.78 8.11 -1.24
C GLU A 99 15.76 6.62 -1.61
N ASP A 100 15.91 5.79 -0.59
CA ASP A 100 15.75 4.35 -0.71
C ASP A 100 14.29 3.95 -0.49
N LEU A 101 13.64 3.48 -1.56
CA LEU A 101 12.22 3.14 -1.52
C LEU A 101 11.99 1.66 -1.23
N MET A 102 11.03 1.39 -0.35
CA MET A 102 10.59 0.04 -0.03
C MET A 102 9.08 -0.11 -0.20
N LEU A 103 8.68 -1.15 -0.91
CA LEU A 103 7.28 -1.55 -1.04
C LEU A 103 6.87 -2.40 0.15
N TYR A 104 5.98 -1.87 0.98
CA TYR A 104 5.36 -2.63 2.06
C TYR A 104 4.11 -3.35 1.56
N VAL A 105 4.19 -4.67 1.54
CA VAL A 105 3.06 -5.53 1.22
C VAL A 105 2.43 -6.02 2.51
N GLN A 106 1.16 -5.67 2.69
CA GLN A 106 0.37 -6.12 3.83
C GLN A 106 -0.28 -7.48 3.53
N ARG A 107 -0.39 -8.32 4.57
CA ARG A 107 -1.22 -9.54 4.68
C ARG A 107 -1.64 -10.17 3.34
N MET A 108 -0.83 -11.11 2.84
CA MET A 108 -1.18 -11.91 1.66
C MET A 108 -1.29 -13.38 2.01
N ALA A 109 -2.25 -14.08 1.38
CA ALA A 109 -2.40 -15.51 1.53
C ALA A 109 -1.19 -16.24 0.93
N ASN A 110 -0.63 -17.18 1.69
CA ASN A 110 0.40 -18.16 1.35
C ASN A 110 1.61 -17.62 0.56
N TYR A 111 1.51 -17.52 -0.77
CA TYR A 111 2.65 -17.21 -1.65
C TYR A 111 2.39 -16.00 -2.52
N HIS A 112 3.40 -15.15 -2.68
CA HIS A 112 3.34 -14.08 -3.66
C HIS A 112 4.71 -13.77 -4.26
N SER A 113 4.69 -13.23 -5.48
CA SER A 113 5.83 -12.63 -6.15
C SER A 113 5.50 -11.18 -6.50
N VAL A 114 6.43 -10.28 -6.26
CA VAL A 114 6.28 -8.84 -6.44
C VAL A 114 7.19 -8.38 -7.56
N TYR A 115 6.59 -7.72 -8.53
CA TYR A 115 7.25 -7.15 -9.69
C TYR A 115 7.10 -5.63 -9.67
N PHE A 116 8.16 -4.94 -10.08
CA PHE A 116 8.19 -3.50 -10.25
C PHE A 116 8.70 -3.19 -11.65
N ASN A 117 7.89 -2.51 -12.48
CA ASN A 117 8.18 -2.25 -13.89
C ASN A 117 8.71 -3.50 -14.62
N GLY A 118 8.00 -4.63 -14.53
CA GLY A 118 8.39 -5.90 -15.16
C GLY A 118 9.47 -6.72 -14.46
N ASN A 119 10.12 -6.18 -13.41
CA ASN A 119 11.26 -6.84 -12.77
C ASN A 119 10.87 -7.42 -11.41
N LEU A 120 11.20 -8.69 -11.16
CA LEU A 120 10.99 -9.33 -9.87
C LEU A 120 11.86 -8.66 -8.79
N ILE A 121 11.23 -8.09 -7.77
CA ILE A 121 11.92 -7.45 -6.63
C ILE A 121 11.83 -8.28 -5.34
N GLY A 122 10.96 -9.29 -5.29
CA GLY A 122 10.90 -10.21 -4.17
C GLY A 122 9.78 -11.22 -4.27
N LYS A 123 9.86 -12.28 -3.46
CA LYS A 123 8.85 -13.32 -3.36
C LYS A 123 8.89 -13.98 -2.00
N THR A 124 7.75 -14.51 -1.55
CA THR A 124 7.74 -15.45 -0.43
C THR A 124 8.14 -16.83 -0.91
N ILE A 125 8.91 -17.54 -0.08
CA ILE A 125 9.25 -18.95 -0.32
C ILE A 125 8.18 -19.81 0.32
N ALA A 126 7.77 -20.85 -0.40
CA ALA A 126 6.83 -21.82 0.12
C ALA A 126 7.47 -22.73 1.17
N ASP A 127 7.14 -22.51 2.44
CA ASP A 127 7.35 -23.50 3.49
C ASP A 127 6.07 -24.32 3.64
N THR A 128 6.06 -25.49 3.01
CA THR A 128 4.92 -26.43 3.04
C THR A 128 4.63 -26.99 4.44
N HIS A 129 5.54 -26.81 5.40
CA HIS A 129 5.40 -27.31 6.76
C HIS A 129 4.85 -26.23 7.73
N ASN A 130 4.83 -24.96 7.31
CA ASN A 130 4.37 -23.83 8.13
C ASN A 130 3.54 -22.81 7.33
N LEU A 131 2.49 -23.29 6.66
CA LEU A 131 1.54 -22.47 5.90
C LEU A 131 0.93 -21.31 6.73
N PHE A 132 0.84 -21.48 8.06
CA PHE A 132 0.20 -20.53 8.98
C PHE A 132 1.18 -19.65 9.78
N SER A 133 2.50 -19.72 9.58
CA SER A 133 3.43 -18.93 10.41
C SER A 133 3.73 -17.53 9.83
N ASN A 134 3.46 -17.32 8.54
CA ASN A 134 3.84 -16.08 7.83
C ASN A 134 2.66 -15.22 7.33
N TRP A 135 1.41 -15.66 7.48
CA TRP A 135 0.22 -14.96 6.94
C TRP A 135 0.00 -13.53 7.46
N ASN A 136 0.47 -13.21 8.67
CA ASN A 136 0.30 -11.89 9.30
C ASN A 136 1.55 -11.00 9.28
N LYS A 137 2.62 -11.38 8.58
CA LYS A 137 3.83 -10.56 8.51
C LYS A 137 3.67 -9.48 7.43
N LYS A 138 3.93 -8.22 7.79
CA LYS A 138 4.20 -7.16 6.82
C LYS A 138 5.58 -7.45 6.21
N ILE A 139 5.64 -7.56 4.89
CA ILE A 139 6.91 -7.81 4.19
C ILE A 139 7.27 -6.56 3.41
N GLY A 140 8.48 -6.05 3.62
CA GLY A 140 9.06 -4.96 2.85
C GLY A 140 9.97 -5.49 1.76
N TYR A 141 9.80 -5.01 0.54
CA TYR A 141 10.67 -5.31 -0.60
C TYR A 141 11.35 -4.03 -1.07
N PHE A 142 12.67 -3.99 -1.01
CA PHE A 142 13.45 -2.87 -1.54
C PHE A 142 13.18 -2.72 -3.04
N ILE A 143 12.99 -1.49 -3.51
CA ILE A 143 12.85 -1.18 -4.92
C ILE A 143 14.19 -0.65 -5.42
N PRO A 144 14.94 -1.41 -6.24
CA PRO A 144 16.19 -0.92 -6.81
C PRO A 144 15.99 0.39 -7.56
N LYS A 145 16.75 1.44 -7.20
CA LYS A 145 16.68 2.78 -7.81
C LYS A 145 16.71 2.75 -9.35
N LYS A 146 17.48 1.82 -9.93
CA LYS A 146 17.59 1.61 -11.39
C LYS A 146 16.30 1.19 -12.09
N LEU A 147 15.33 0.65 -11.35
CA LEU A 147 14.04 0.23 -11.89
C LEU A 147 12.99 1.34 -11.82
N ILE A 148 13.26 2.41 -11.08
CA ILE A 148 12.33 3.52 -10.86
C ILE A 148 12.46 4.53 -12.00
N VAL A 149 11.31 4.84 -12.61
CA VAL A 149 11.18 5.95 -13.55
C VAL A 149 10.66 7.17 -12.78
N TYR A 150 11.58 8.00 -12.31
CA TYR A 150 11.27 9.17 -11.49
C TYR A 150 10.57 10.28 -12.30
N GLY A 151 9.60 10.93 -11.69
CA GLY A 151 8.72 11.93 -12.30
C GLY A 151 7.71 11.36 -13.29
N GLN A 152 7.45 10.04 -13.22
CA GLN A 152 6.53 9.33 -14.12
C GLN A 152 5.75 8.25 -13.36
N GLU A 153 4.77 7.67 -14.05
CA GLU A 153 4.07 6.48 -13.58
C GLU A 153 4.99 5.25 -13.63
N ASN A 154 4.84 4.40 -12.62
CA ASN A 154 5.50 3.12 -12.46
C ASN A 154 4.43 2.06 -12.16
N ILE A 155 4.71 0.81 -12.47
CA ILE A 155 3.79 -0.32 -12.29
C ILE A 155 4.29 -1.23 -11.19
N ILE A 156 3.42 -1.51 -10.23
CA ILE A 156 3.55 -2.64 -9.31
C ILE A 156 2.63 -3.75 -9.82
N ALA A 157 3.18 -4.95 -10.02
CA ALA A 157 2.40 -6.16 -10.28
C ALA A 157 2.68 -7.19 -9.19
N ILE A 158 1.64 -7.82 -8.65
CA ILE A 158 1.76 -8.83 -7.60
C ILE A 158 0.99 -10.06 -8.03
N ARG A 159 1.70 -11.18 -8.16
CA ARG A 159 1.12 -12.49 -8.40
C ARG A 159 0.97 -13.21 -7.07
N THR A 160 -0.24 -13.47 -6.63
CA THR A 160 -0.52 -14.27 -5.45
C THR A 160 -0.90 -15.69 -5.85
N HIS A 161 -0.59 -16.65 -4.99
CA HIS A 161 -1.05 -18.02 -5.11
C HIS A 161 -1.60 -18.46 -3.77
N SER A 162 -2.91 -18.63 -3.71
CA SER A 162 -3.59 -19.18 -2.54
C SER A 162 -3.96 -20.62 -2.80
N THR A 163 -3.76 -21.48 -1.80
CA THR A 163 -4.28 -22.86 -1.78
C THR A 163 -5.61 -22.96 -1.02
N TYR A 164 -6.09 -21.83 -0.50
CA TYR A 164 -7.35 -21.67 0.21
C TYR A 164 -8.21 -20.62 -0.48
N GLU A 165 -9.54 -20.74 -0.36
CA GLU A 165 -10.43 -19.72 -0.88
C GLU A 165 -10.47 -18.52 0.07
N TYR A 166 -9.71 -17.49 -0.30
CA TYR A 166 -9.86 -16.14 0.22
C TYR A 166 -10.29 -15.29 -0.95
N GLY A 167 -11.57 -14.88 -1.00
CA GLY A 167 -12.17 -13.82 -1.83
C GLY A 167 -11.70 -13.59 -3.29
N PRO A 168 -12.45 -12.80 -4.03
CA PRO A 168 -11.88 -11.66 -4.76
C PRO A 168 -12.41 -10.32 -4.22
#